data_AF-A0A349ZRS1-F1
#
_entry.id   AF-A0A349ZRS1-F1
#
_cell.length_a   1.000
_cell.length_b   1.000
_cell.length_c   1.000
_cell.angle_alpha   90.00
_cell.angle_beta   90.00
_cell.angle_gamma   90.00
#
_symmetry.space_group_name_H-M   'P 1'
#
loop_
_entity.id
_entity.type
_entity.pdbx_description
1 polymer ?
#
loop_
_entity_poly.entity_id
_entity_poly.type
_entity_poly.pdbx_seq_one_letter_code
_entity_poly.pdbx_strand_id
1 'polypeptide(L)'
;MELRTACSPADEKHYDTQRLRKEFLIDDLFRPGEIKLVYSHIDRIITGSATPLGNPLILTAGKELRAAYFLERREMGVINIGGAGSIEIDGKMQDVDYKQGMYIGMGKKDISFFSKDPKNPAKFYINSAPAHRTYPTVLIKREGEPSEDVVIIKDENKKELGSLEGSNHRVINKYILPGQVESCQLEMGMTELKPGSVWNTMPCHTHDRRMEVYLYFNLPEDAFVMHFMGEPQETRHIIVRNEQAVISPSWSIHSGAGSMAYTFIWGMVGENQDFDDMDDVDNRDLL
;
A
#
# COMPACT_ATOMS: atom_id res chain seq x y z
N MET A 1 10.44 9.33 12.47
CA MET A 1 9.74 8.26 11.72
C MET A 1 9.63 7.07 12.65
N GLU A 2 8.51 6.35 12.65
CA GLU A 2 8.45 5.08 13.38
C GLU A 2 9.30 4.04 12.63
N LEU A 3 10.04 3.18 13.34
CA LEU A 3 10.93 2.19 12.74
C LEU A 3 10.45 0.77 13.12
N ARG A 4 10.30 -0.10 12.13
CA ARG A 4 10.02 -1.53 12.29
C ARG A 4 11.22 -2.33 11.79
N THR A 5 11.70 -3.24 12.61
CA THR A 5 12.84 -4.10 12.27
C THR A 5 12.39 -5.31 11.47
N ALA A 6 13.29 -5.90 10.67
CA ALA A 6 13.06 -7.21 10.09
C ALA A 6 13.08 -8.29 11.20
N CYS A 7 12.40 -9.40 10.96
CA CYS A 7 12.39 -10.56 11.85
C CYS A 7 12.39 -11.86 11.05
N SER A 8 12.81 -12.94 11.70
CA SER A 8 12.79 -14.28 11.12
C SER A 8 11.48 -14.99 11.47
N PRO A 9 11.02 -15.96 10.65
CA PRO A 9 9.88 -16.79 11.00
C PRO A 9 10.12 -17.62 12.27
N ALA A 10 11.38 -17.99 12.54
CA ALA A 10 11.77 -18.70 13.75
C ALA A 10 11.51 -17.90 15.04
N ASP A 11 11.59 -16.56 14.97
CA ASP A 11 11.25 -15.68 16.08
C ASP A 11 9.74 -15.40 16.14
N GLU A 12 9.13 -15.09 15.00
CA GLU A 12 7.73 -14.63 14.92
C GLU A 12 6.73 -15.66 15.43
N LYS A 13 6.97 -16.96 15.19
CA LYS A 13 6.08 -18.03 15.66
C LYS A 13 5.87 -18.03 17.18
N HIS A 14 6.75 -17.41 17.96
CA HIS A 14 6.65 -17.30 19.41
C HIS A 14 6.00 -15.99 19.89
N TYR A 15 5.61 -15.11 18.97
CA TYR A 15 5.04 -13.81 19.31
C TYR A 15 3.60 -13.95 19.80
N ASP A 16 3.30 -13.26 20.90
CA ASP A 16 1.93 -13.06 21.33
C ASP A 16 1.21 -12.01 20.46
N THR A 17 -0.09 -11.84 20.68
CA THR A 17 -0.92 -10.89 19.94
C THR A 17 -0.40 -9.45 20.02
N GLN A 18 0.12 -9.00 21.16
CA GLN A 18 0.61 -7.63 21.30
C GLN A 18 1.91 -7.44 20.52
N ARG A 19 2.78 -8.43 20.56
CA ARG A 19 4.05 -8.45 19.84
C ARG A 19 3.82 -8.45 18.32
N LEU A 20 2.92 -9.30 17.81
CA LEU A 20 2.53 -9.28 16.38
C LEU A 20 2.06 -7.90 15.93
N ARG A 21 1.14 -7.28 16.69
CA ARG A 21 0.65 -5.94 16.38
C ARG A 21 1.76 -4.90 16.42
N LYS A 22 2.62 -4.94 17.44
CA LYS A 22 3.73 -4.00 17.61
C LYS A 22 4.76 -4.11 16.48
N GLU A 23 4.94 -5.27 15.88
CA GLU A 23 5.94 -5.47 14.81
C GLU A 23 5.36 -5.22 13.43
N PHE A 24 4.14 -5.69 13.13
CA PHE A 24 3.61 -5.72 11.76
C PHE A 24 2.44 -4.78 11.51
N LEU A 25 1.61 -4.49 12.52
CA LEU A 25 0.47 -3.59 12.35
C LEU A 25 0.91 -2.12 12.43
N ILE A 26 0.54 -1.35 11.44
CA ILE A 26 0.59 0.10 11.42
C ILE A 26 -0.82 0.61 11.69
N ASP A 27 -1.06 1.05 12.93
CA ASP A 27 -2.31 1.68 13.32
C ASP A 27 -2.25 3.20 13.13
N ASP A 28 -3.41 3.86 13.26
CA ASP A 28 -3.51 5.33 13.33
C ASP A 28 -2.73 6.03 12.20
N LEU A 29 -2.87 5.51 10.98
CA LEU A 29 -2.05 5.90 9.84
C LEU A 29 -2.45 7.26 9.30
N PHE A 30 -3.76 7.57 9.29
CA PHE A 30 -4.35 8.78 8.70
C PHE A 30 -4.72 9.82 9.75
N ARG A 31 -3.68 10.42 10.36
CA ARG A 31 -3.85 11.48 11.35
C ARG A 31 -4.19 12.82 10.68
N PRO A 32 -5.33 13.46 11.01
CA PRO A 32 -5.69 14.75 10.45
C PRO A 32 -4.61 15.81 10.72
N GLY A 33 -4.15 16.49 9.67
CA GLY A 33 -3.15 17.55 9.74
C GLY A 33 -1.70 17.06 9.88
N GLU A 34 -1.44 15.77 9.71
CA GLU A 34 -0.10 15.19 9.87
C GLU A 34 0.34 14.34 8.68
N ILE A 35 1.66 14.24 8.50
CA ILE A 35 2.30 13.18 7.72
C ILE A 35 2.81 12.15 8.71
N LYS A 36 2.31 10.92 8.62
CA LYS A 36 2.82 9.78 9.40
C LYS A 36 3.59 8.84 8.48
N LEU A 37 4.82 8.50 8.87
CA LEU A 37 5.71 7.62 8.11
C LEU A 37 6.25 6.52 9.05
N VAL A 38 6.23 5.29 8.55
CA VAL A 38 6.79 4.10 9.18
C VAL A 38 7.82 3.49 8.25
N TYR A 39 9.06 3.38 8.72
CA TYR A 39 10.17 2.75 8.01
C TYR A 39 10.25 1.29 8.40
N SER A 40 10.10 0.37 7.44
CA SER A 40 10.39 -1.04 7.64
C SER A 40 11.82 -1.35 7.20
N HIS A 41 12.57 -2.12 7.96
CA HIS A 41 13.86 -2.66 7.50
C HIS A 41 13.72 -3.74 6.43
N ILE A 42 12.52 -4.31 6.24
CA ILE A 42 12.20 -5.23 5.16
C ILE A 42 12.11 -4.41 3.86
N ASP A 43 13.06 -4.63 2.96
CA ASP A 43 13.30 -3.85 1.72
C ASP A 43 13.39 -2.34 1.86
N ARG A 44 13.53 -1.83 3.09
CA ARG A 44 13.61 -0.39 3.40
C ARG A 44 12.40 0.40 2.90
N ILE A 45 11.25 -0.26 2.74
CA ILE A 45 10.01 0.40 2.37
C ILE A 45 9.59 1.36 3.47
N ILE A 46 9.11 2.53 3.07
CA ILE A 46 8.44 3.48 3.95
C ILE A 46 6.96 3.46 3.58
N THR A 47 6.13 3.15 4.57
CA THR A 47 4.67 3.21 4.47
C THR A 47 4.18 4.40 5.27
N GLY A 48 3.22 5.13 4.73
CA GLY A 48 2.75 6.34 5.39
C GLY A 48 1.44 6.87 4.89
N SER A 49 1.06 8.02 5.44
CA SER A 49 0.03 8.85 4.85
C SER A 49 0.29 10.34 5.04
N ALA A 50 -0.39 11.14 4.23
CA ALA A 50 -0.57 12.56 4.46
C ALA A 50 -2.08 12.88 4.45
N THR A 51 -2.58 13.49 5.53
CA THR A 51 -4.00 13.89 5.64
C THR A 51 -4.10 15.40 5.85
N PRO A 52 -3.86 16.23 4.82
CA PRO A 52 -3.85 17.68 4.96
C PRO A 52 -5.22 18.23 5.37
N LEU A 53 -5.22 19.29 6.18
CA LEU A 53 -6.43 20.05 6.53
C LEU A 53 -6.39 21.40 5.82
N GLY A 54 -6.49 22.51 6.57
CA GLY A 54 -6.44 23.86 6.00
C GLY A 54 -5.04 24.32 5.58
N ASN A 55 -3.98 23.74 6.16
CA ASN A 55 -2.60 24.02 5.80
C ASN A 55 -2.01 22.85 4.98
N PRO A 56 -1.15 23.13 3.99
CA PRO A 56 -0.43 22.07 3.29
C PRO A 56 0.50 21.32 4.22
N LEU A 57 0.70 20.04 3.91
CA LEU A 57 1.68 19.21 4.59
C LEU A 57 2.90 19.03 3.69
N ILE A 58 4.05 19.50 4.16
CA ILE A 58 5.32 19.45 3.42
C ILE A 58 6.05 18.16 3.78
N LEU A 59 6.37 17.35 2.77
CA LEU A 59 7.15 16.14 2.94
C LEU A 59 8.63 16.49 3.12
N THR A 60 9.17 16.19 4.29
CA THR A 60 10.57 16.45 4.62
C THR A 60 11.36 15.15 4.73
N ALA A 61 12.67 15.21 4.49
CA ALA A 61 13.55 14.09 4.80
C ALA A 61 13.65 13.92 6.32
N GLY A 62 13.20 12.77 6.84
CA GLY A 62 13.47 12.37 8.21
C GLY A 62 14.98 12.16 8.45
N LYS A 63 15.44 12.32 9.69
CA LYS A 63 16.84 12.09 10.08
C LYS A 63 17.31 10.67 9.75
N GLU A 64 16.37 9.72 9.75
CA GLU A 64 16.57 8.30 9.48
C GLU A 64 17.05 8.05 8.04
N LEU A 65 16.70 8.93 7.09
CA LEU A 65 17.10 8.80 5.69
C LEU A 65 18.52 9.28 5.42
N ARG A 66 19.05 10.20 6.23
CA ARG A 66 20.33 10.90 5.98
C ARG A 66 20.45 11.43 4.54
N ALA A 67 19.36 12.00 4.04
CA ALA A 67 19.23 12.58 2.71
C ALA A 67 18.91 14.08 2.82
N ALA A 68 19.24 14.85 1.79
CA ALA A 68 18.94 16.27 1.71
C ALA A 68 17.43 16.54 1.51
N TYR A 69 16.73 15.62 0.85
CA TYR A 69 15.28 15.66 0.62
C TYR A 69 14.74 14.23 0.47
N PHE A 70 13.42 14.04 0.63
CA PHE A 70 12.84 12.72 0.85
C PHE A 70 13.08 11.73 -0.31
N LEU A 71 12.95 12.18 -1.56
CA LEU A 71 13.13 11.35 -2.76
C LEU A 71 14.51 11.47 -3.42
N GLU A 72 15.55 11.90 -2.70
CA GLU A 72 16.92 11.98 -3.27
C GLU A 72 17.40 10.65 -3.85
N ARG A 73 17.03 9.54 -3.19
CA ARG A 73 17.38 8.16 -3.59
C ARG A 73 16.20 7.21 -3.45
N ARG A 74 14.98 7.71 -3.61
CA ARG A 74 13.74 6.97 -3.42
C ARG A 74 12.73 7.32 -4.50
N GLU A 75 11.86 6.37 -4.80
CA GLU A 75 10.62 6.58 -5.55
C GLU A 75 9.43 6.52 -4.60
N MET A 76 8.27 7.01 -5.03
CA MET A 76 7.07 7.06 -4.19
C MET A 76 5.80 6.86 -5.02
N GLY A 77 4.96 5.94 -4.57
CA GLY A 77 3.60 5.77 -5.02
C GLY A 77 2.64 6.36 -3.98
N VAL A 78 1.62 7.06 -4.47
CA VAL A 78 0.56 7.66 -3.66
C VAL A 78 -0.79 7.22 -4.19
N ILE A 79 -1.74 6.90 -3.31
CA ILE A 79 -3.14 6.68 -3.70
C ILE A 79 -4.04 7.45 -2.72
N ASN A 80 -4.92 8.30 -3.24
CA ASN A 80 -5.87 9.03 -2.40
C ASN A 80 -7.10 8.17 -2.09
N ILE A 81 -7.35 7.90 -0.80
CA ILE A 81 -8.52 7.15 -0.32
C ILE A 81 -9.59 8.04 0.34
N GLY A 82 -9.38 9.35 0.36
CA GLY A 82 -10.24 10.33 1.03
C GLY A 82 -10.94 11.28 0.05
N GLY A 83 -11.22 12.50 0.52
CA GLY A 83 -11.78 13.57 -0.29
C GLY A 83 -10.82 14.07 -1.37
N ALA A 84 -11.28 14.99 -2.21
CA ALA A 84 -10.48 15.55 -3.28
C ALA A 84 -9.30 16.38 -2.73
N GLY A 85 -8.14 16.24 -3.36
CA GLY A 85 -6.92 16.94 -2.96
C GLY A 85 -5.99 17.19 -4.12
N SER A 86 -4.81 17.73 -3.82
CA SER A 86 -3.75 17.94 -4.79
C SER A 86 -2.38 17.71 -4.18
N ILE A 87 -1.42 17.39 -5.04
CA ILE A 87 -0.01 17.22 -4.70
C ILE A 87 0.78 18.23 -5.53
N GLU A 88 1.55 19.08 -4.86
CA GLU A 88 2.52 19.97 -5.50
C GLU A 88 3.89 19.31 -5.49
N ILE A 89 4.54 19.26 -6.66
CA ILE A 89 5.86 18.64 -6.82
C ILE A 89 6.74 19.61 -7.60
N ASP A 90 7.79 20.10 -6.94
CA ASP A 90 8.74 21.08 -7.47
C ASP A 90 8.01 22.28 -8.14
N GLY A 91 6.93 22.76 -7.50
CA GLY A 91 6.10 23.89 -7.95
C GLY A 91 5.01 23.54 -8.99
N LYS A 92 4.88 22.28 -9.42
CA LYS A 92 3.79 21.82 -10.29
C LYS A 92 2.69 21.17 -9.46
N MET A 93 1.51 21.80 -9.42
CA MET A 93 0.32 21.27 -8.76
C MET A 93 -0.38 20.23 -9.65
N GLN A 94 -0.75 19.08 -9.08
CA GLN A 94 -1.60 18.09 -9.72
C GLN A 94 -2.77 17.71 -8.83
N ASP A 95 -3.98 17.75 -9.39
CA ASP A 95 -5.17 17.25 -8.71
C ASP A 95 -5.13 15.72 -8.63
N VAL A 96 -5.39 15.19 -7.44
CA VAL A 96 -5.43 13.76 -7.15
C VAL A 96 -6.69 13.48 -6.36
N ASP A 97 -7.77 13.15 -7.08
CA ASP A 97 -9.08 12.88 -6.47
C ASP A 97 -9.17 11.47 -5.87
N TYR A 98 -10.32 11.15 -5.25
CA TYR A 98 -10.58 9.84 -4.67
C TYR A 98 -10.29 8.70 -5.67
N LYS A 99 -9.54 7.69 -5.20
CA LYS A 99 -9.08 6.53 -5.98
C LYS A 99 -8.19 6.88 -7.18
N GLN A 100 -7.68 8.10 -7.29
CA GLN A 100 -6.56 8.39 -8.18
C GLN A 100 -5.25 8.10 -7.44
N GLY A 101 -4.26 7.66 -8.21
CA GLY A 101 -2.91 7.43 -7.72
C GLY A 101 -1.92 8.36 -8.39
N MET A 102 -0.69 8.38 -7.90
CA MET A 102 0.40 9.13 -8.49
C MET A 102 1.69 8.39 -8.24
N TYR A 103 2.52 8.28 -9.27
CA TYR A 103 3.90 7.83 -9.13
C TYR A 103 4.83 9.03 -9.23
N ILE A 104 5.75 9.13 -8.28
CA ILE A 104 6.71 10.23 -8.15
C ILE A 104 8.11 9.62 -8.15
N GLY A 105 8.82 9.83 -9.25
CA GLY A 105 10.15 9.28 -9.46
C GLY A 105 11.23 9.93 -8.59
N MET A 106 12.38 9.25 -8.52
CA MET A 106 13.57 9.72 -7.80
C MET A 106 14.02 11.12 -8.25
N GLY A 107 14.44 11.94 -7.28
CA GLY A 107 15.04 13.26 -7.49
C GLY A 107 14.11 14.44 -7.27
N LYS A 108 12.82 14.20 -7.01
CA LYS A 108 11.85 15.26 -6.68
C LYS A 108 12.08 15.78 -5.26
N LYS A 109 12.15 17.10 -5.11
CA LYS A 109 12.66 17.73 -3.90
C LYS A 109 11.56 18.28 -3.01
N ASP A 110 10.74 19.16 -3.58
CA ASP A 110 9.76 19.93 -2.83
C ASP A 110 8.37 19.34 -3.08
N ILE A 111 7.86 18.58 -2.11
CA ILE A 111 6.58 17.87 -2.22
C ILE A 111 5.64 18.31 -1.12
N SER A 112 4.45 18.79 -1.49
CA SER A 112 3.43 19.25 -0.55
C SER A 112 2.06 18.65 -0.88
N PHE A 113 1.30 18.29 0.15
CA PHE A 113 -0.03 17.70 0.03
C PHE A 113 -1.11 18.69 0.48
N PHE A 114 -2.21 18.76 -0.24
CA PHE A 114 -3.34 19.67 0.01
C PHE A 114 -4.67 18.94 -0.03
N SER A 115 -5.62 19.40 0.78
CA SER A 115 -7.04 19.02 0.70
C SER A 115 -7.83 20.15 0.07
N LYS A 116 -8.76 19.83 -0.85
CA LYS A 116 -9.67 20.83 -1.41
C LYS A 116 -10.73 21.27 -0.39
N ASP A 117 -11.12 20.38 0.52
CA ASP A 117 -12.03 20.67 1.63
C ASP A 117 -11.47 20.09 2.95
N PRO A 118 -11.12 20.91 3.96
CA PRO A 118 -10.61 20.42 5.24
C PRO A 118 -11.65 19.65 6.06
N LYS A 119 -12.96 19.76 5.75
CA LYS A 119 -14.02 18.96 6.41
C LYS A 119 -14.15 17.56 5.82
N ASN A 120 -13.70 17.38 4.58
CA ASN A 120 -13.60 16.10 3.90
C ASN A 120 -12.19 15.95 3.31
N PRO A 121 -11.17 15.77 4.16
CA PRO A 121 -9.79 15.86 3.74
C PRO A 121 -9.42 14.73 2.78
N ALA A 122 -8.50 15.02 1.87
CA ALA A 122 -7.77 14.00 1.15
C ALA A 122 -6.96 13.14 2.13
N LYS A 123 -6.87 11.86 1.82
CA LYS A 123 -6.14 10.85 2.61
C LYS A 123 -5.17 10.15 1.68
N PHE A 124 -3.98 10.71 1.54
CA PHE A 124 -2.96 10.20 0.64
C PHE A 124 -2.21 9.05 1.31
N TYR A 125 -2.47 7.80 0.90
CA TYR A 125 -1.67 6.65 1.30
C TYR A 125 -0.36 6.63 0.50
N ILE A 126 0.76 6.36 1.16
CA ILE A 126 2.10 6.48 0.59
C ILE A 126 2.86 5.16 0.77
N ASN A 127 3.45 4.65 -0.30
CA ASN A 127 4.56 3.69 -0.24
C ASN A 127 5.78 4.28 -0.96
N SER A 128 6.95 4.22 -0.32
CA SER A 128 8.20 4.70 -0.90
C SER A 128 9.32 3.67 -0.74
N ALA A 129 10.02 3.40 -1.83
CA ALA A 129 11.09 2.42 -1.91
C ALA A 129 12.40 3.10 -2.33
N PRO A 130 13.58 2.53 -2.01
CA PRO A 130 14.83 2.96 -2.61
C PRO A 130 14.76 2.92 -4.14
N ALA A 131 15.34 3.92 -4.80
CA ALA A 131 15.38 3.99 -6.26
C ALA A 131 16.81 4.31 -6.72
N HIS A 132 17.16 3.78 -7.88
CA HIS A 132 18.48 3.95 -8.49
C HIS A 132 18.40 4.57 -9.89
N ARG A 133 17.18 4.80 -10.37
CA ARG A 133 16.88 5.43 -11.65
C ARG A 133 15.69 6.38 -11.47
N THR A 134 15.75 7.52 -12.13
CA THR A 134 14.59 8.41 -12.23
C THR A 134 13.69 7.93 -13.36
N TYR A 135 12.41 7.73 -13.04
CA TYR A 135 11.34 7.56 -14.01
C TYR A 135 10.38 8.76 -13.97
N PRO A 136 9.58 8.99 -15.04
CA PRO A 136 8.65 10.11 -15.11
C PRO A 136 7.63 10.12 -13.97
N THR A 137 7.28 11.30 -13.49
CA THR A 137 6.20 11.48 -12.51
C THR A 137 4.87 11.52 -13.24
N VAL A 138 3.93 10.65 -12.86
CA VAL A 138 2.64 10.52 -13.57
C VAL A 138 1.47 10.43 -12.60
N LEU A 139 0.37 11.08 -12.96
CA LEU A 139 -0.95 10.90 -12.36
C LEU A 139 -1.57 9.63 -12.93
N ILE A 140 -2.15 8.79 -12.08
CA ILE A 140 -2.73 7.50 -12.44
C ILE A 140 -4.23 7.55 -12.20
N LYS A 141 -5.03 7.37 -13.24
CA LYS A 141 -6.50 7.34 -13.17
C LYS A 141 -7.03 6.01 -13.67
N ARG A 142 -8.21 5.61 -13.17
CA ARG A 142 -8.89 4.39 -13.64
C ARG A 142 -9.56 4.56 -15.00
N GLU A 143 -9.97 5.79 -15.28
CA GLU A 143 -10.73 6.20 -16.46
C GLU A 143 -10.39 7.65 -16.84
N GLY A 144 -10.76 8.05 -18.05
CA GLY A 144 -10.46 9.34 -18.65
C GLY A 144 -9.50 9.21 -19.82
N GLU A 145 -8.91 10.34 -20.22
CA GLU A 145 -8.00 10.41 -21.37
C GLU A 145 -6.54 10.44 -20.90
N PRO A 146 -5.65 9.63 -21.51
CA PRO A 146 -4.22 9.67 -21.22
C PRO A 146 -3.60 10.97 -21.73
N SER A 147 -2.51 11.39 -21.09
CA SER A 147 -1.65 12.49 -21.57
C SER A 147 -0.20 12.21 -21.14
N GLU A 148 0.73 13.10 -21.46
CA GLU A 148 2.16 12.93 -21.13
C GLU A 148 2.39 12.60 -19.64
N ASP A 149 1.66 13.27 -18.75
CA ASP A 149 1.77 13.08 -17.30
C ASP A 149 0.57 12.32 -16.70
N VAL A 150 -0.32 11.74 -17.51
CA VAL A 150 -1.52 11.04 -17.05
C VAL A 150 -1.60 9.65 -17.68
N VAL A 151 -1.50 8.64 -16.83
CA VAL A 151 -1.68 7.24 -17.20
C VAL A 151 -3.08 6.78 -16.82
N ILE A 152 -3.77 6.15 -17.75
CA ILE A 152 -5.04 5.47 -17.49
C ILE A 152 -4.74 3.98 -17.28
N ILE A 153 -5.27 3.40 -16.21
CA ILE A 153 -5.11 1.97 -15.93
C ILE A 153 -5.70 1.19 -17.12
N LYS A 154 -4.85 0.38 -17.75
CA LYS A 154 -5.22 -0.42 -18.92
C LYS A 154 -6.18 -1.53 -18.52
N ASP A 155 -7.00 -2.00 -19.45
CA ASP A 155 -8.01 -3.01 -19.14
C ASP A 155 -7.39 -4.35 -18.76
N GLU A 156 -6.23 -4.74 -19.32
CA GLU A 156 -5.49 -5.93 -18.88
C GLU A 156 -5.00 -5.86 -17.41
N ASN A 157 -4.91 -4.64 -16.87
CA ASN A 157 -4.51 -4.33 -15.50
C ASN A 157 -5.72 -4.11 -14.57
N LYS A 158 -6.94 -4.31 -15.08
CA LYS A 158 -8.19 -4.41 -14.31
C LYS A 158 -8.64 -5.86 -14.32
N LYS A 159 -8.52 -6.56 -13.19
CA LYS A 159 -8.88 -7.99 -13.09
C LYS A 159 -10.06 -8.17 -12.15
N GLU A 160 -11.17 -8.70 -12.66
CA GLU A 160 -12.26 -9.20 -11.84
C GLU A 160 -12.06 -10.71 -11.62
N LEU A 161 -12.05 -11.13 -10.36
CA LEU A 161 -11.70 -12.49 -9.95
C LEU A 161 -12.64 -12.99 -8.85
N GLY A 162 -12.68 -14.31 -8.69
CA GLY A 162 -13.43 -14.98 -7.63
C GLY A 162 -14.93 -15.08 -7.91
N SER A 163 -15.68 -15.52 -6.91
CA SER A 163 -17.13 -15.62 -6.96
C SER A 163 -17.76 -15.39 -5.58
N LEU A 164 -19.09 -15.23 -5.55
CA LEU A 164 -19.83 -15.07 -4.30
C LEU A 164 -19.77 -16.35 -3.46
N GLU A 165 -19.85 -17.52 -4.09
CA GLU A 165 -19.79 -18.83 -3.44
C GLU A 165 -18.42 -19.07 -2.79
N GLY A 166 -17.34 -18.62 -3.45
CA GLY A 166 -15.99 -18.60 -2.88
C GLY A 166 -15.76 -17.50 -1.85
N SER A 167 -16.76 -16.63 -1.62
CA SER A 167 -16.67 -15.45 -0.75
C SER A 167 -15.47 -14.56 -1.07
N ASN A 168 -15.04 -14.50 -2.33
CA ASN A 168 -13.83 -13.80 -2.77
C ASN A 168 -14.02 -13.00 -4.07
N HIS A 169 -15.25 -12.70 -4.47
CA HIS A 169 -15.55 -11.88 -5.65
C HIS A 169 -15.01 -10.47 -5.46
N ARG A 170 -14.09 -10.05 -6.33
CA ARG A 170 -13.34 -8.80 -6.18
C ARG A 170 -12.87 -8.23 -7.50
N VAL A 171 -12.61 -6.93 -7.52
CA VAL A 171 -12.04 -6.20 -8.66
C VAL A 171 -10.70 -5.61 -8.25
N ILE A 172 -9.65 -5.96 -8.98
CA ILE A 172 -8.29 -5.47 -8.81
C ILE A 172 -8.03 -4.39 -9.86
N ASN A 173 -7.49 -3.26 -9.44
CA ASN A 173 -6.96 -2.20 -10.30
C ASN A 173 -5.46 -2.06 -9.99
N LYS A 174 -4.59 -2.37 -10.95
CA LYS A 174 -3.14 -2.25 -10.77
C LYS A 174 -2.68 -0.84 -11.18
N TYR A 175 -2.16 -0.07 -10.22
CA TYR A 175 -1.79 1.34 -10.41
C TYR A 175 -0.36 1.45 -10.93
N ILE A 176 0.60 0.87 -10.19
CA ILE A 176 2.02 0.85 -10.54
C ILE A 176 2.40 -0.59 -10.82
N LEU A 177 2.75 -0.86 -12.08
CA LEU A 177 3.09 -2.18 -12.60
C LEU A 177 3.96 -2.00 -13.86
N PRO A 178 4.98 -2.85 -14.08
CA PRO A 178 5.74 -2.86 -15.33
C PRO A 178 4.86 -2.87 -16.58
N GLY A 179 5.26 -2.10 -17.61
CA GLY A 179 4.50 -1.98 -18.86
C GLY A 179 3.32 -1.01 -18.80
N GLN A 180 3.05 -0.38 -17.66
CA GLN A 180 2.08 0.71 -17.50
C GLN A 180 2.71 1.93 -16.84
N VAL A 181 3.31 1.76 -15.66
CA VAL A 181 4.05 2.80 -14.95
C VAL A 181 5.39 2.20 -14.57
N GLU A 182 6.46 2.67 -15.22
CA GLU A 182 7.81 2.21 -14.94
C GLU A 182 8.31 2.74 -13.60
N SER A 183 8.79 1.82 -12.76
CA SER A 183 9.37 2.08 -11.44
C SER A 183 10.68 1.27 -11.29
N CYS A 184 11.45 1.52 -10.24
CA CYS A 184 12.64 0.72 -9.94
C CYS A 184 12.27 -0.64 -9.34
N GLN A 185 11.33 -0.64 -8.40
CA GLN A 185 10.89 -1.85 -7.70
C GLN A 185 9.46 -1.74 -7.17
N LEU A 186 8.94 -0.52 -6.96
CA LEU A 186 7.64 -0.33 -6.36
C LEU A 186 6.51 -0.75 -7.30
N GLU A 187 5.65 -1.64 -6.82
CA GLU A 187 4.38 -1.99 -7.43
C GLU A 187 3.24 -1.67 -6.46
N MET A 188 2.09 -1.24 -6.99
CA MET A 188 0.93 -0.91 -6.16
C MET A 188 -0.37 -1.19 -6.89
N GLY A 189 -1.38 -1.64 -6.15
CA GLY A 189 -2.73 -1.77 -6.66
C GLY A 189 -3.79 -1.64 -5.58
N MET A 190 -5.04 -1.47 -6.02
CA MET A 190 -6.21 -1.41 -5.15
C MET A 190 -7.19 -2.51 -5.53
N THR A 191 -7.68 -3.22 -4.53
CA THR A 191 -8.64 -4.30 -4.69
C THR A 191 -9.90 -4.02 -3.87
N GLU A 192 -11.05 -4.11 -4.53
CA GLU A 192 -12.37 -3.89 -3.93
C GLU A 192 -13.15 -5.20 -3.90
N LEU A 193 -13.52 -5.67 -2.71
CA LEU A 193 -14.37 -6.85 -2.57
C LEU A 193 -15.83 -6.46 -2.86
N LYS A 194 -16.54 -7.32 -3.57
CA LYS A 194 -17.98 -7.16 -3.80
C LYS A 194 -18.76 -7.51 -2.53
N PRO A 195 -19.96 -6.94 -2.33
CA PRO A 195 -20.82 -7.31 -1.21
C PRO A 195 -21.01 -8.82 -1.09
N GLY A 196 -20.92 -9.34 0.14
CA GLY A 196 -20.98 -10.78 0.42
C GLY A 196 -19.65 -11.53 0.28
N SER A 197 -18.59 -10.88 -0.25
CA SER A 197 -17.24 -11.44 -0.26
C SER A 197 -16.41 -10.87 0.88
N VAL A 198 -15.60 -11.73 1.50
CA VAL A 198 -14.78 -11.39 2.66
C VAL A 198 -13.31 -11.81 2.52
N TRP A 199 -12.99 -12.71 1.60
CA TRP A 199 -11.63 -13.18 1.38
C TRP A 199 -10.90 -12.33 0.32
N ASN A 200 -9.72 -11.83 0.68
CA ASN A 200 -8.68 -11.51 -0.31
C ASN A 200 -7.68 -12.67 -0.40
N THR A 201 -6.83 -12.66 -1.45
CA THR A 201 -5.67 -13.57 -1.63
C THR A 201 -5.89 -14.99 -1.07
N MET A 202 -6.90 -15.68 -1.61
CA MET A 202 -7.25 -17.05 -1.25
C MET A 202 -7.56 -17.84 -2.55
N PRO A 203 -6.81 -18.90 -2.89
CA PRO A 203 -5.64 -19.44 -2.16
C PRO A 203 -4.51 -18.40 -1.97
N CYS A 204 -3.72 -18.56 -0.91
CA CYS A 204 -2.61 -17.65 -0.60
C CYS A 204 -1.31 -18.11 -1.26
N HIS A 205 -0.29 -17.27 -1.15
CA HIS A 205 1.06 -17.52 -1.66
C HIS A 205 2.09 -16.85 -0.75
N THR A 206 3.35 -17.19 -0.96
CA THR A 206 4.52 -16.42 -0.49
C THR A 206 5.32 -15.92 -1.69
N HIS A 207 6.25 -15.00 -1.45
CA HIS A 207 7.24 -14.61 -2.46
C HIS A 207 8.56 -14.24 -1.78
N ASP A 208 9.53 -15.16 -1.78
CA ASP A 208 10.79 -14.98 -1.04
C ASP A 208 11.63 -13.76 -1.53
N ARG A 209 11.36 -13.32 -2.76
CA ARG A 209 12.09 -12.28 -3.49
C ARG A 209 11.49 -10.87 -3.35
N ARG A 210 10.32 -10.77 -2.71
CA ARG A 210 9.56 -9.52 -2.58
C ARG A 210 8.90 -9.45 -1.20
N MET A 211 8.41 -8.27 -0.82
CA MET A 211 7.63 -8.07 0.40
C MET A 211 6.42 -7.20 0.07
N GLU A 212 5.36 -7.31 0.86
CA GLU A 212 4.14 -6.53 0.66
C GLU A 212 3.72 -5.74 1.90
N VAL A 213 2.96 -4.66 1.68
CA VAL A 213 2.26 -3.92 2.71
C VAL A 213 0.80 -3.73 2.30
N TYR A 214 -0.12 -4.14 3.17
CA TYR A 214 -1.56 -4.12 2.93
C TYR A 214 -2.22 -3.03 3.75
N LEU A 215 -2.82 -2.02 3.11
CA LEU A 215 -3.71 -1.07 3.77
C LEU A 215 -5.18 -1.50 3.60
N TYR A 216 -5.91 -1.64 4.69
CA TYR A 216 -7.35 -1.94 4.69
C TYR A 216 -8.19 -0.69 4.94
N PHE A 217 -9.24 -0.45 4.15
CA PHE A 217 -10.14 0.70 4.31
C PHE A 217 -11.54 0.44 3.73
N ASN A 218 -12.43 1.44 3.83
CA ASN A 218 -13.87 1.30 3.54
C ASN A 218 -14.52 0.19 4.37
N LEU A 219 -14.08 0.04 5.62
CA LEU A 219 -14.69 -0.83 6.62
C LEU A 219 -15.62 0.00 7.51
N PRO A 220 -16.84 -0.48 7.80
CA PRO A 220 -17.67 0.06 8.88
C PRO A 220 -16.94 0.07 10.23
N GLU A 221 -17.37 0.95 11.15
CA GLU A 221 -16.70 1.16 12.45
C GLU A 221 -16.61 -0.13 13.30
N ASP A 222 -17.65 -0.97 13.27
CA ASP A 222 -17.71 -2.23 13.99
C ASP A 222 -17.06 -3.41 13.23
N ALA A 223 -16.76 -3.23 11.95
CA ALA A 223 -16.15 -4.25 11.11
C ALA A 223 -14.65 -4.42 11.38
N PHE A 224 -14.12 -5.56 10.95
CA PHE A 224 -12.70 -5.88 11.02
C PHE A 224 -12.29 -6.85 9.91
N VAL A 225 -10.98 -6.99 9.73
CA VAL A 225 -10.37 -8.05 8.92
C VAL A 225 -9.44 -8.86 9.82
N MET A 226 -9.56 -10.18 9.76
CA MET A 226 -8.50 -11.08 10.23
C MET A 226 -7.47 -11.16 9.11
N HIS A 227 -6.37 -10.42 9.23
CA HIS A 227 -5.24 -10.53 8.32
C HIS A 227 -4.39 -11.73 8.75
N PHE A 228 -4.33 -12.75 7.90
CA PHE A 228 -3.50 -13.93 8.08
C PHE A 228 -2.10 -13.67 7.55
N MET A 229 -1.13 -14.03 8.38
CA MET A 229 0.31 -13.90 8.14
C MET A 229 1.04 -15.13 8.73
N GLY A 230 2.35 -15.18 8.65
CA GLY A 230 3.13 -16.34 9.10
C GLY A 230 3.60 -17.21 7.93
N GLU A 231 4.50 -18.15 8.19
CA GLU A 231 4.76 -19.24 7.23
C GLU A 231 3.48 -20.07 7.05
N PRO A 232 3.26 -20.69 5.87
CA PRO A 232 2.04 -21.46 5.60
C PRO A 232 1.67 -22.53 6.65
N GLN A 233 2.67 -23.14 7.30
CA GLN A 233 2.48 -24.17 8.33
C GLN A 233 2.53 -23.63 9.77
N GLU A 234 2.58 -22.32 9.96
CA GLU A 234 2.65 -21.68 11.28
C GLU A 234 1.90 -20.34 11.24
N THR A 235 0.67 -20.36 10.71
CA THR A 235 -0.04 -19.10 10.47
C THR A 235 -0.41 -18.40 11.78
N ARG A 236 -0.47 -17.08 11.70
CA ARG A 236 -0.94 -16.16 12.74
C ARG A 236 -1.95 -15.21 12.13
N HIS A 237 -2.61 -14.43 12.97
CA HIS A 237 -3.49 -13.39 12.50
C HIS A 237 -3.36 -12.11 13.30
N ILE A 238 -3.70 -11.01 12.65
CA ILE A 238 -3.88 -9.71 13.26
C ILE A 238 -5.31 -9.24 12.96
N ILE A 239 -6.04 -8.82 13.99
CA ILE A 239 -7.30 -8.08 13.79
C ILE A 239 -6.96 -6.66 13.34
N VAL A 240 -7.38 -6.33 12.12
CA VAL A 240 -7.17 -5.05 11.45
C VAL A 240 -8.50 -4.29 11.38
N ARG A 241 -8.46 -2.99 11.64
CA ARG A 241 -9.61 -2.06 11.55
C ARG A 241 -9.48 -1.15 10.34
N ASN A 242 -10.53 -0.35 10.10
CA ASN A 242 -10.52 0.63 9.03
C ASN A 242 -9.27 1.52 9.09
N GLU A 243 -8.64 1.75 7.93
CA GLU A 243 -7.49 2.65 7.76
C GLU A 243 -6.23 2.22 8.51
N GLN A 244 -6.06 0.92 8.74
CA GLN A 244 -4.84 0.31 9.28
C GLN A 244 -4.10 -0.49 8.21
N ALA A 245 -2.77 -0.55 8.31
CA ALA A 245 -1.92 -1.30 7.39
C ALA A 245 -1.14 -2.42 8.08
N VAL A 246 -0.77 -3.46 7.34
CA VAL A 246 0.05 -4.58 7.82
C VAL A 246 1.26 -4.79 6.92
N ILE A 247 2.44 -4.90 7.51
CA ILE A 247 3.69 -5.26 6.84
C ILE A 247 3.77 -6.78 6.75
N SER A 248 3.90 -7.32 5.54
CA SER A 248 4.11 -8.76 5.27
C SER A 248 5.57 -9.02 4.85
N PRO A 249 6.37 -9.69 5.69
CA PRO A 249 7.71 -10.18 5.29
C PRO A 249 7.64 -11.19 4.13
N SER A 250 8.73 -11.35 3.38
CA SER A 250 8.80 -12.24 2.20
C SER A 250 8.44 -13.70 2.45
N TRP A 251 8.77 -14.21 3.63
CA TRP A 251 8.48 -15.58 4.08
C TRP A 251 7.03 -15.77 4.55
N SER A 252 6.27 -14.68 4.71
CA SER A 252 4.91 -14.70 5.23
C SER A 252 3.89 -14.78 4.11
N ILE A 253 2.78 -15.50 4.35
CA ILE A 253 1.57 -15.29 3.57
C ILE A 253 0.96 -13.91 3.88
N HIS A 254 0.06 -13.46 3.01
CA HIS A 254 -0.75 -12.26 3.23
C HIS A 254 -2.15 -12.50 2.66
N SER A 255 -3.03 -12.99 3.54
CA SER A 255 -4.44 -13.21 3.23
C SER A 255 -5.31 -12.52 4.28
N GLY A 256 -6.60 -12.41 4.03
CA GLY A 256 -7.49 -11.59 4.85
C GLY A 256 -8.92 -12.04 4.71
N ALA A 257 -9.58 -12.23 5.85
CA ALA A 257 -11.02 -12.48 5.95
C ALA A 257 -11.71 -11.35 6.72
N GLY A 258 -12.55 -10.59 6.04
CA GLY A 258 -13.37 -9.53 6.63
C GLY A 258 -14.58 -10.06 7.40
N SER A 259 -15.07 -9.29 8.38
CA SER A 259 -16.43 -9.46 8.89
C SER A 259 -17.49 -8.96 7.90
N MET A 260 -17.08 -8.12 6.94
CA MET A 260 -17.87 -7.60 5.82
C MET A 260 -16.94 -7.36 4.62
N ALA A 261 -17.50 -6.99 3.46
CA ALA A 261 -16.71 -6.56 2.31
C ALA A 261 -15.92 -5.27 2.63
N TYR A 262 -14.73 -5.15 2.07
CA TYR A 262 -13.82 -4.02 2.29
C TYR A 262 -13.03 -3.70 1.02
N THR A 263 -12.26 -2.61 1.07
CA THR A 263 -11.24 -2.28 0.06
C THR A 263 -9.86 -2.41 0.69
N PHE A 264 -8.87 -2.81 -0.11
CA PHE A 264 -7.48 -2.71 0.32
C PHE A 264 -6.56 -2.22 -0.79
N ILE A 265 -5.46 -1.59 -0.39
CA ILE A 265 -4.32 -1.31 -1.26
C ILE A 265 -3.20 -2.28 -0.87
N TRP A 266 -2.56 -2.88 -1.86
CA TRP A 266 -1.31 -3.60 -1.71
C TRP A 266 -0.18 -2.77 -2.33
N GLY A 267 0.94 -2.69 -1.63
CA GLY A 267 2.20 -2.13 -2.13
C GLY A 267 3.29 -3.18 -2.00
N MET A 268 4.00 -3.46 -3.08
CA MET A 268 5.02 -4.50 -3.16
C MET A 268 6.35 -3.90 -3.60
N VAL A 269 7.45 -4.41 -3.04
CA VAL A 269 8.82 -4.08 -3.44
C VAL A 269 9.69 -5.33 -3.32
N GLY A 270 10.86 -5.36 -3.96
CA GLY A 270 11.80 -6.47 -3.84
C GLY A 270 12.83 -6.47 -4.96
N GLU A 271 13.46 -7.63 -5.19
CA GLU A 271 14.53 -7.75 -6.20
C GLU A 271 14.01 -7.72 -7.64
N ASN A 272 12.76 -8.14 -7.85
CA ASN A 272 12.12 -8.22 -9.15
C ASN A 272 10.69 -7.68 -9.09
N GLN A 273 10.09 -7.48 -10.27
CA GLN A 273 8.70 -7.05 -10.44
C GLN A 273 7.92 -8.05 -11.29
N ASP A 274 8.35 -9.32 -11.27
CA ASP A 274 7.62 -10.38 -11.94
C ASP A 274 6.44 -10.77 -11.05
N PHE A 275 5.26 -10.27 -11.39
CA PHE A 275 4.06 -10.47 -10.59
C PHE A 275 3.68 -11.94 -10.45
N ASP A 276 4.01 -12.79 -11.43
CA ASP A 276 3.64 -14.21 -11.43
C ASP A 276 4.70 -15.10 -10.73
N ASP A 277 5.82 -14.52 -10.31
CA ASP A 277 6.92 -15.19 -9.60
C ASP A 277 6.58 -15.41 -8.11
N MET A 278 5.60 -16.27 -7.83
CA MET A 278 5.09 -16.56 -6.48
C MET A 278 5.07 -18.06 -6.18
N ASP A 279 5.15 -18.41 -4.91
CA ASP A 279 5.02 -19.78 -4.42
C ASP A 279 3.57 -19.99 -3.95
N ASP A 280 2.73 -20.57 -4.82
CA ASP A 280 1.35 -20.89 -4.50
C ASP A 280 1.27 -21.90 -3.34
N VAL A 281 0.37 -21.64 -2.40
CA VAL A 281 0.11 -22.52 -1.25
C VAL A 281 -1.21 -23.25 -1.46
N ASP A 282 -1.17 -24.59 -1.48
CA ASP A 282 -2.39 -25.39 -1.46
C ASP A 282 -3.10 -25.21 -0.12
N ASN A 283 -4.40 -24.91 -0.14
CA ASN A 283 -5.18 -24.71 1.08
C ASN A 283 -5.12 -25.91 2.04
N ARG A 284 -4.81 -27.12 1.54
CA ARG A 284 -4.66 -28.34 2.35
C ARG A 284 -3.37 -28.37 3.19
N ASP A 285 -2.40 -27.52 2.85
CA ASP A 285 -1.10 -27.45 3.51
C ASP A 285 -1.03 -26.32 4.57
N LEU A 286 -2.10 -25.55 4.75
CA LEU A 286 -2.21 -24.48 5.75
C LEU A 286 -2.48 -25.05 7.16
N LEU A 287 -1.79 -24.51 8.17
CA LEU A 287 -1.98 -24.83 9.60
C LEU A 287 -2.31 -23.59 10.44
#